data_AF-A0A1S0TFU0-F1
#
_entry.id   AF-A0A1S0TFU0-F1
#
_cell.length_a   1.000
_cell.length_b   1.000
_cell.length_c   1.000
_cell.angle_alpha   90.00
_cell.angle_beta   90.00
_cell.angle_gamma   90.00
#
_symmetry.space_group_name_H-M   'P 1'
#
loop_
_entity.id
_entity.type
_entity.pdbx_description
1 polymer ?
#
loop_
_entity_poly.entity_id
_entity_poly.type
_entity_poly.pdbx_seq_one_letter_code
_entity_poly.pdbx_strand_id
1 'polypeptide(L)' 'SSDLQKHRRTHTGEMPYICEICKKSFAYKSSLQRHKQKHLKET' A
#
# COMPACT_ATOMS: atom_id res chain seq x y z
N SER A 1 17.23 7.01 -10.36
CA SER A 1 16.54 8.12 -9.66
C SER A 1 15.15 7.74 -9.13
N SER A 2 14.39 6.85 -9.79
CA SER A 2 13.04 6.45 -9.32
C SER A 2 13.00 5.65 -8.01
N ASP A 3 14.07 4.91 -7.69
CA ASP A 3 14.16 4.12 -6.45
C ASP A 3 14.42 4.96 -5.21
N LEU A 4 15.12 6.09 -5.32
CA LEU A 4 15.39 6.95 -4.18
C LEU A 4 14.10 7.62 -3.67
N GLN A 5 13.23 8.06 -4.58
CA GLN A 5 11.94 8.64 -4.19
C GLN A 5 11.02 7.59 -3.54
N LYS A 6 11.02 6.35 -4.04
CA LYS A 6 10.30 5.23 -3.40
C LYS A 6 10.87 4.93 -2.01
N HIS A 7 12.18 4.82 -1.90
CA HIS A 7 12.88 4.60 -0.63
C HIS A 7 12.57 5.70 0.40
N ARG A 8 12.51 6.98 0.00
CA ARG A 8 12.18 8.07 0.93
C ARG A 8 10.81 7.93 1.59
N ARG A 9 9.82 7.30 0.93
CA ARG A 9 8.49 7.07 1.52
C ARG A 9 8.52 6.16 2.74
N THR A 10 9.54 5.30 2.86
CA THR A 10 9.68 4.44 4.05
C THR A 10 10.18 5.22 5.26
N HIS A 11 10.87 6.34 5.06
CA HIS A 11 11.32 7.22 6.15
C HIS A 11 10.24 8.21 6.56
N THR A 12 9.45 8.72 5.61
CA THR A 12 8.38 9.69 5.91
C THR A 12 7.14 9.03 6.51
N GLY A 13 6.99 7.71 6.40
CA GLY A 13 5.79 7.00 6.84
C GLY A 13 4.55 7.31 6.00
N GLU A 14 4.70 8.01 4.87
CA GLU A 14 3.59 8.35 3.98
C GLU A 14 3.05 7.07 3.31
N MET A 15 1.83 6.72 3.68
CA MET A 15 1.10 5.57 3.15
C MET A 15 -0.21 6.02 2.50
N PRO A 16 -0.15 6.66 1.32
CA PRO A 16 -1.32 7.26 0.68
C PRO A 16 -2.35 6.23 0.18
N TYR A 17 -1.98 4.95 0.13
CA TYR A 17 -2.86 3.89 -0.38
C TYR A 17 -3.55 3.17 0.77
N ILE A 18 -4.83 3.45 0.98
CA ILE A 18 -5.62 2.89 2.09
C ILE A 18 -6.58 1.82 1.56
N CYS A 19 -6.67 0.69 2.25
CA CYS A 19 -7.69 -0.32 2.01
C CYS A 19 -9.04 0.15 2.56
N GLU A 20 -10.06 0.20 1.72
CA GLU A 20 -11.38 0.67 2.15
C GLU A 20 -12.12 -0.32 3.06
N ILE A 21 -11.76 -1.60 2.98
CA ILE A 21 -12.39 -2.71 3.71
C ILE A 21 -11.90 -2.75 5.16
N CYS A 22 -10.59 -2.84 5.37
CA CYS A 22 -9.99 -2.95 6.72
C CYS A 22 -9.20 -1.71 7.17
N LYS A 23 -9.25 -0.61 6.41
CA LYS A 23 -8.59 0.68 6.69
C LYS A 23 -7.07 0.62 6.84
N LYS A 24 -6.43 -0.48 6.42
CA LYS A 24 -4.96 -0.64 6.45
C LYS A 24 -4.29 0.21 5.36
N SER A 25 -3.25 0.94 5.72
CA SER A 25 -2.50 1.81 4.82
C SER A 25 -1.25 1.13 4.23
N PHE A 26 -0.85 1.54 3.03
CA PHE A 26 0.28 1.01 2.27
C PHE A 26 1.05 2.13 1.57
N ALA A 27 2.38 2.00 1.50
CA ALA A 27 3.26 2.94 0.79
C ALA A 27 3.17 2.82 -0.75
N TYR A 28 2.67 1.70 -1.26
CA TYR A 28 2.66 1.39 -2.69
C TYR A 28 1.31 0.82 -3.15
N LYS A 29 0.89 1.22 -4.36
CA LYS A 29 -0.33 0.74 -5.01
C LYS A 29 -0.32 -0.78 -5.22
N SER A 30 0.80 -1.36 -5.65
CA SER A 30 0.94 -2.81 -5.86
C SER A 30 0.72 -3.61 -4.57
N SER A 31 1.22 -3.10 -3.45
CA SER A 31 0.99 -3.69 -2.13
C SER A 31 -0.48 -3.66 -1.73
N LEU A 32 -1.17 -2.54 -1.94
CA LEU A 32 -2.62 -2.43 -1.71
C LEU A 32 -3.41 -3.37 -2.62
N GLN A 33 -3.05 -3.48 -3.90
CA GLN A 33 -3.77 -4.34 -4.86
C GLN A 33 -3.67 -5.82 -4.48
N ARG A 34 -2.47 -6.32 -4.16
CA ARG A 34 -2.30 -7.69 -3.65
C ARG A 34 -3.06 -7.93 -2.35
N HIS A 35 -3.13 -6.92 -1.49
CA HIS A 35 -3.92 -6.99 -0.26
C HIS A 35 -5.43 -7.03 -0.54
N LYS A 36 -5.95 -6.19 -1.44
CA LYS A 36 -7.37 -6.21 -1.87
C LYS A 36 -7.78 -7.56 -2.46
N GLN A 37 -6.90 -8.23 -3.17
CA GLN A 37 -7.16 -9.60 -3.67
C GLN A 37 -7.37 -10.63 -2.56
N LYS A 38 -6.80 -10.43 -1.36
CA LYS A 38 -7.04 -11.34 -0.24
C LYS A 38 -8.47 -11.20 0.30
N HIS A 39 -8.95 -9.96 0.45
CA HIS A 39 -10.35 -9.72 0.83
C HIS A 39 -11.34 -10.38 -0.13
N LEU A 40 -11.07 -10.32 -1.43
CA LEU A 40 -11.91 -10.95 -2.46
C LEU A 40 -11.90 -12.49 -2.41
N LYS A 41 -10.89 -13.11 -1.81
CA LYS A 41 -10.80 -14.58 -1.63
C LYS A 41 -11.38 -15.06 -0.30
N GLU A 42 -11.66 -14.13 0.62
CA GLU A 42 -12.26 -14.36 1.93
C GLU A 42 -13.75 -14.01 1.96
N THR A 43 -14.33 -13.65 0.81
CA THR A 43 -15.79 -13.47 0.58
C THR A 43 -16.33 -14.66 -0.21
#